data_AF-A0A969YUU1-F1
#
_entry.id   AF-A0A969YUU1-F1
#
_cell.length_a   1.000
_cell.length_b   1.000
_cell.length_c   1.000
_cell.angle_alpha   90.00
_cell.angle_beta   90.00
_cell.angle_gamma   90.00
#
_symmetry.space_group_name_H-M   'P 1'
#
loop_
_entity.id
_entity.type
_entity.pdbx_description
1 polymer ?
#
loop_
_entity_poly.entity_id
_entity_poly.type
_entity_poly.pdbx_seq_one_letter_code
_entity_poly.pdbx_strand_id
1 'polypeptide(L)'
;MSQLDKTLLFEQLETYQIQRHDFLNNFQVIRGYLQLNMPDRALAYIDEAIAGLLPQQEIYKVGQKSLLAILMGLYIGVRLKGVEMMVSFPPEMKKEEFWLERWQEEYALQFYGYTKECISLIPEDRNPEDLFAEIHLTALTDGFACEFLLLDQRQPYLERKFSTK
;
A
#
# COMPACT_ATOMS: atom_id res chain seq x y z
N MET A 1 -22.10 11.50 0.34
CA MET A 1 -21.18 10.35 0.27
C MET A 1 -21.31 9.79 -1.13
N SER A 2 -20.25 9.89 -1.92
CA SER A 2 -20.23 9.42 -3.31
C SER A 2 -20.33 7.88 -3.36
N GLN A 3 -20.64 7.32 -4.54
CA GLN A 3 -20.59 5.87 -4.73
C GLN A 3 -19.19 5.31 -4.42
N LEU A 4 -18.14 6.06 -4.78
CA LEU A 4 -16.76 5.69 -4.49
C LEU A 4 -16.49 5.68 -3.00
N ASP A 5 -16.94 6.67 -2.23
CA ASP A 5 -16.74 6.71 -0.77
C ASP A 5 -17.34 5.46 -0.10
N LYS A 6 -18.51 5.01 -0.58
CA LYS A 6 -19.15 3.80 -0.08
C LYS A 6 -18.33 2.54 -0.43
N THR A 7 -17.80 2.45 -1.65
CA THR A 7 -16.90 1.37 -2.04
C THR A 7 -15.64 1.36 -1.19
N LEU A 8 -14.97 2.51 -1.04
CA LEU A 8 -13.77 2.65 -0.22
C LEU A 8 -14.05 2.28 1.23
N LEU A 9 -15.20 2.68 1.80
CA LEU A 9 -15.59 2.30 3.15
C LEU A 9 -15.66 0.77 3.31
N PHE A 10 -16.31 0.05 2.38
CA PHE A 10 -16.38 -1.41 2.46
C PHE A 10 -14.99 -2.06 2.29
N GLU A 11 -14.19 -1.59 1.34
CA GLU A 11 -12.81 -2.09 1.17
C GLU A 11 -11.96 -1.84 2.42
N GLN A 12 -12.15 -0.72 3.12
CA GLN A 12 -11.45 -0.46 4.39
C GLN A 12 -11.91 -1.41 5.51
N LEU A 13 -13.19 -1.77 5.55
CA LEU A 13 -13.69 -2.77 6.51
C LEU A 13 -13.09 -4.16 6.24
N GLU A 14 -12.95 -4.55 4.97
CA GLU A 14 -12.28 -5.79 4.57
C GLU A 14 -10.78 -5.74 4.90
N THR A 15 -10.12 -4.64 4.57
CA THR A 15 -8.72 -4.37 4.91
C THR A 15 -8.47 -4.52 6.41
N TYR A 16 -9.36 -3.97 7.25
CA TYR A 16 -9.26 -4.09 8.69
C TYR A 16 -9.37 -5.54 9.18
N GLN A 17 -10.23 -6.37 8.56
CA GLN A 17 -10.33 -7.78 8.90
C GLN A 17 -9.03 -8.54 8.59
N ILE A 18 -8.42 -8.28 7.43
CA ILE A 18 -7.14 -8.87 7.03
C ILE A 18 -6.04 -8.45 8.00
N GLN A 19 -5.92 -7.15 8.28
CA GLN A 19 -4.92 -6.64 9.22
C GLN A 19 -5.06 -7.23 10.62
N ARG A 20 -6.30 -7.38 11.11
CA ARG A 20 -6.56 -8.00 12.40
C ARG A 20 -6.15 -9.48 12.41
N HIS A 21 -6.43 -10.21 11.34
CA HIS A 21 -5.99 -11.59 11.18
C HIS A 21 -4.46 -11.68 11.27
N ASP A 22 -3.76 -10.85 10.52
CA ASP A 22 -2.30 -10.90 10.44
C ASP A 22 -1.63 -10.46 11.74
N PHE A 23 -2.20 -9.46 12.40
CA PHE A 23 -1.78 -9.07 13.75
C PHE A 23 -1.85 -10.27 14.71
N LEU A 24 -2.98 -10.97 14.75
CA LEU A 24 -3.14 -12.15 15.61
C LEU A 24 -2.17 -13.27 15.23
N ASN A 25 -1.95 -13.49 13.94
CA ASN A 25 -0.99 -14.48 13.45
C ASN A 25 0.45 -14.15 13.91
N ASN A 26 0.87 -12.89 13.82
CA ASN A 26 2.18 -12.46 14.31
C ASN A 26 2.34 -12.76 15.81
N PHE A 27 1.33 -12.48 16.63
CA PHE A 27 1.35 -12.83 18.06
C PHE A 27 1.44 -14.34 18.31
N GLN A 28 0.77 -15.15 17.48
CA GLN A 28 0.84 -16.61 17.59
C GLN A 28 2.24 -17.12 17.27
N VAL A 29 2.88 -16.63 16.20
CA VAL A 29 4.25 -17.02 15.82
C VAL A 29 5.25 -16.62 16.89
N ILE A 30 5.20 -15.38 17.38
CA ILE A 30 6.06 -14.88 18.46
C ILE A 30 5.88 -15.75 19.71
N ARG A 31 4.63 -16.01 20.12
CA ARG A 31 4.32 -16.87 21.26
C ARG A 31 4.88 -18.27 21.07
N GLY A 32 4.78 -18.84 19.87
CA GLY A 32 5.33 -20.15 19.54
C GLY A 32 6.85 -20.23 19.75
N TYR A 33 7.59 -19.25 19.24
CA TYR A 33 9.05 -19.19 19.46
C TYR A 33 9.42 -19.08 20.94
N LEU A 34 8.69 -18.27 21.71
CA LEU A 34 8.91 -18.14 23.15
C LEU A 34 8.62 -19.45 23.90
N GLN A 35 7.56 -20.18 23.53
CA GLN A 35 7.22 -21.47 24.13
C GLN A 35 8.26 -22.56 23.84
N LEU A 36 8.96 -22.46 22.70
CA LEU A 36 10.07 -23.34 22.33
C LEU A 36 11.42 -22.89 22.91
N ASN A 37 11.43 -21.89 23.80
CA ASN A 37 12.62 -21.29 24.37
C ASN A 37 13.61 -20.75 23.30
N MET A 38 13.06 -20.14 22.24
CA MET A 38 13.81 -19.55 21.11
C MET A 38 13.63 -18.02 21.04
N PRO A 39 14.06 -17.25 22.06
CA PRO A 39 13.84 -15.81 22.13
C PRO A 39 14.49 -15.04 20.98
N ASP A 40 15.67 -15.45 20.50
CA ASP A 40 16.35 -14.79 19.39
C ASP A 40 15.56 -14.88 18.09
N ARG A 41 14.88 -16.01 17.85
CA ARG A 41 13.99 -16.17 16.70
C ARG A 41 12.72 -15.33 16.84
N ALA A 42 12.20 -15.20 18.05
CA ALA A 42 11.06 -14.32 18.31
C ALA A 42 11.42 -12.85 18.01
N LEU A 43 12.61 -12.39 18.43
CA LEU A 43 13.09 -11.04 18.14
C LEU A 43 13.32 -10.83 16.64
N ALA A 44 14.01 -11.76 15.96
CA ALA A 44 14.21 -11.67 14.52
C ALA A 44 12.88 -11.59 13.75
N TYR A 45 11.90 -12.38 14.15
CA TYR A 45 10.57 -12.34 13.55
C TYR A 45 9.82 -11.03 13.84
N ILE A 46 9.98 -10.44 15.02
CA ILE A 46 9.42 -9.11 15.34
C ILE A 46 10.02 -8.05 14.41
N ASP A 47 11.34 -8.06 14.22
CA ASP A 47 12.02 -7.10 13.35
C ASP A 47 11.54 -7.23 11.89
N GLU A 48 11.39 -8.46 11.40
CA GLU A 48 10.82 -8.76 10.08
C GLU A 48 9.37 -8.27 9.95
N ALA A 49 8.53 -8.57 10.95
CA ALA A 49 7.13 -8.15 10.96
C ALA A 49 6.99 -6.62 11.01
N ILE A 50 7.86 -5.92 11.74
CA ILE A 50 7.90 -4.45 11.77
C ILE A 50 8.32 -3.89 10.42
N ALA A 51 9.34 -4.46 9.78
CA ALA A 51 9.81 -4.02 8.46
C ALA A 51 8.69 -4.11 7.41
N GLY A 52 7.90 -5.20 7.43
CA GLY A 52 6.75 -5.37 6.55
C GLY A 52 5.62 -4.36 6.76
N LEU A 53 5.58 -3.65 7.90
CA LEU A 53 4.58 -2.62 8.19
C LEU A 53 5.00 -1.21 7.74
N LEU A 54 6.27 -1.00 7.35
CA LEU A 54 6.78 0.32 6.95
C LEU A 54 5.98 0.97 5.80
N PRO A 55 5.62 0.25 4.71
CA PRO A 55 4.85 0.85 3.61
C PRO A 55 3.48 1.34 4.08
N GLN A 56 2.81 0.54 4.92
CA GLN A 56 1.55 0.92 5.54
C GLN A 56 1.70 2.15 6.45
N GLN A 57 2.76 2.22 7.25
CA GLN A 57 3.05 3.39 8.08
C GLN A 57 3.27 4.66 7.24
N GLU A 58 3.95 4.56 6.09
CA GLU A 58 4.09 5.70 5.19
C GLU A 58 2.74 6.11 4.59
N ILE A 59 1.92 5.18 4.11
CA ILE A 59 0.59 5.48 3.56
C ILE A 59 -0.28 6.23 4.57
N TYR A 60 -0.25 5.84 5.85
CA TYR A 60 -1.03 6.53 6.89
C TYR A 60 -0.64 7.99 7.12
N LYS A 61 0.53 8.42 6.64
CA LYS A 61 0.97 9.82 6.75
C LYS A 61 0.36 10.71 5.67
N VAL A 62 -0.35 10.18 4.68
CA VAL A 62 -1.00 10.98 3.62
C VAL A 62 -2.15 11.82 4.20
N GLY A 63 -2.13 13.12 3.95
CA GLY A 63 -3.09 14.08 4.50
C GLY A 63 -4.50 14.01 3.89
N GLN A 64 -4.67 13.36 2.73
CA GLN A 64 -5.96 13.27 2.03
C GLN A 64 -6.59 11.87 2.24
N LYS A 65 -7.81 11.82 2.80
CA LYS A 65 -8.43 10.57 3.26
C LYS A 65 -8.84 9.61 2.13
N SER A 66 -9.35 10.10 1.01
CA SER A 66 -9.72 9.29 -0.15
C SER A 66 -8.49 8.64 -0.78
N LEU A 67 -7.41 9.41 -0.97
CA LEU A 67 -6.12 8.95 -1.45
C LEU A 67 -5.52 7.92 -0.50
N LEU A 68 -5.53 8.20 0.80
CA LEU A 68 -5.10 7.24 1.82
C LEU A 68 -5.88 5.93 1.69
N ALA A 69 -7.22 5.98 1.57
CA ALA A 69 -8.04 4.78 1.42
C ALA A 69 -7.73 4.02 0.12
N ILE A 70 -7.52 4.73 -0.99
CA ILE A 70 -7.15 4.12 -2.28
C ILE A 70 -5.77 3.46 -2.20
N LEU A 71 -4.77 4.13 -1.60
CA LEU A 71 -3.43 3.59 -1.42
C LEU A 71 -3.40 2.41 -0.46
N MET A 72 -4.21 2.42 0.60
CA MET A 72 -4.38 1.26 1.48
C MET A 72 -4.99 0.08 0.72
N GLY A 73 -5.97 0.32 -0.15
CA GLY A 73 -6.52 -0.70 -1.03
C GLY A 73 -5.49 -1.25 -2.02
N LEU A 74 -4.63 -0.39 -2.57
CA LEU A 74 -3.49 -0.81 -3.40
C LEU A 74 -2.53 -1.70 -2.62
N TYR A 75 -2.09 -1.25 -1.44
CA TYR A 75 -1.18 -2.02 -0.57
C TYR A 75 -1.70 -3.42 -0.28
N ILE A 76 -2.96 -3.53 0.16
CA ILE A 76 -3.56 -4.83 0.47
C ILE A 76 -3.70 -5.67 -0.80
N GLY A 77 -4.09 -5.08 -1.92
CA GLY A 77 -4.20 -5.79 -3.20
C GLY A 77 -2.87 -6.39 -3.67
N VAL A 78 -1.78 -5.61 -3.61
CA VAL A 78 -0.42 -6.07 -3.94
C VAL A 78 0.03 -7.17 -2.96
N ARG A 79 -0.20 -6.95 -1.66
CA ARG A 79 0.18 -7.90 -0.61
C ARG A 79 -0.59 -9.23 -0.70
N LEU A 80 -1.86 -9.22 -1.09
CA LEU A 80 -2.66 -10.44 -1.31
C LEU A 80 -2.15 -11.26 -2.51
N LYS A 81 -1.38 -10.66 -3.41
CA LYS A 81 -0.63 -11.37 -4.46
C LYS A 81 0.71 -11.92 -3.96
N GLY A 82 1.04 -11.72 -2.68
CA GLY A 82 2.33 -12.13 -2.09
C GLY A 82 3.50 -11.21 -2.45
N VAL A 83 3.23 -10.06 -3.06
CA VAL A 83 4.27 -9.13 -3.54
C VAL A 83 4.58 -8.09 -2.47
N GLU A 84 5.87 -7.87 -2.21
CA GLU A 84 6.31 -6.78 -1.35
C GLU A 84 6.17 -5.43 -2.05
N MET A 85 5.95 -4.38 -1.26
CA MET A 85 5.71 -3.04 -1.79
C MET A 85 6.46 -1.99 -0.98
N MET A 86 6.93 -0.93 -1.64
CA MET A 86 7.32 0.31 -0.98
C MET A 86 6.51 1.49 -1.51
N VAL A 87 6.33 2.50 -0.66
CA VAL A 87 5.67 3.76 -1.03
C VAL A 87 6.55 4.92 -0.63
N SER A 88 6.71 5.88 -1.53
CA SER A 88 7.39 7.13 -1.25
C SER A 88 6.61 8.31 -1.81
N PHE A 89 6.69 9.43 -1.09
CA PHE A 89 6.05 10.67 -1.50
C PHE A 89 6.67 11.89 -0.82
N PRO A 90 6.63 13.07 -1.47
CA PRO A 90 7.14 14.32 -0.91
C PRO A 90 6.52 14.68 0.46
N PRO A 91 7.30 15.21 1.42
CA PRO A 91 6.83 15.53 2.77
C PRO A 91 5.60 16.45 2.83
N GLU A 92 5.43 17.34 1.86
CA GLU A 92 4.30 18.24 1.73
C GLU A 92 2.96 17.50 1.60
N MET A 93 2.93 16.33 0.98
CA MET A 93 1.72 15.51 0.83
C MET A 93 1.23 14.91 2.17
N LYS A 94 2.01 15.07 3.25
CA LYS A 94 1.60 14.71 4.62
C LYS A 94 0.64 15.71 5.24
N LYS A 95 0.64 16.95 4.75
CA LYS A 95 -0.12 18.07 5.31
C LYS A 95 -1.50 18.12 4.67
N GLU A 96 -2.55 18.27 5.47
CA GLU A 96 -3.91 18.40 4.94
C GLU A 96 -4.04 19.68 4.08
N GLU A 97 -3.32 20.74 4.43
CA GLU A 97 -3.33 22.02 3.72
C GLU A 97 -2.80 21.92 2.28
N PHE A 98 -1.84 21.02 2.02
CA PHE A 98 -1.34 20.78 0.67
C PHE A 98 -2.47 20.35 -0.28
N TRP A 99 -3.41 19.56 0.24
CA TRP A 99 -4.49 18.94 -0.52
C TRP A 99 -5.70 19.83 -0.74
N LEU A 100 -5.92 20.84 0.11
CA LEU A 100 -7.07 21.75 -0.01
C LEU A 100 -7.15 22.43 -1.37
N GLU A 101 -6.00 22.74 -1.98
CA GLU A 101 -5.89 23.44 -3.26
C GLU A 101 -5.64 22.49 -4.44
N ARG A 102 -5.21 21.25 -4.17
CA ARG A 102 -4.66 20.31 -5.17
C ARG A 102 -5.50 19.06 -5.35
N TRP A 103 -6.50 18.84 -4.50
CA TRP A 103 -7.39 17.69 -4.61
C TRP A 103 -8.70 18.06 -5.31
N GLN A 104 -9.09 17.26 -6.30
CA GLN A 104 -10.41 17.31 -6.93
C GLN A 104 -11.06 15.93 -6.80
N GLU A 105 -12.38 15.89 -6.56
CA GLU A 105 -13.10 14.62 -6.39
C GLU A 105 -12.98 13.69 -7.61
N GLU A 106 -12.88 14.26 -8.81
CA GLU A 106 -12.70 13.51 -10.06
C GLU A 106 -11.39 12.70 -10.08
N TYR A 107 -10.35 13.20 -9.42
CA TYR A 107 -9.07 12.49 -9.30
C TYR A 107 -9.21 11.21 -8.49
N ALA A 108 -10.12 11.19 -7.51
CA ALA A 108 -10.35 10.02 -6.66
C ALA A 108 -10.80 8.81 -7.49
N LEU A 109 -11.76 9.00 -8.40
CA LEU A 109 -12.31 7.92 -9.21
C LEU A 109 -11.30 7.41 -10.24
N GLN A 110 -10.60 8.33 -10.90
CA GLN A 110 -9.58 7.97 -11.89
C GLN A 110 -8.40 7.25 -11.22
N PHE A 111 -7.92 7.75 -10.07
CA PHE A 111 -6.83 7.14 -9.34
C PHE A 111 -7.22 5.78 -8.76
N TYR A 112 -8.45 5.63 -8.26
CA TYR A 112 -8.98 4.33 -7.86
C TYR A 112 -8.98 3.31 -9.01
N GLY A 113 -9.45 3.71 -10.20
CA GLY A 113 -9.39 2.84 -11.39
C GLY A 113 -7.96 2.44 -11.74
N TYR A 114 -7.04 3.41 -11.72
CA TYR A 114 -5.62 3.17 -11.96
C TYR A 114 -5.01 2.14 -11.00
N THR A 115 -5.30 2.22 -9.69
CA THR A 115 -4.72 1.26 -8.74
C THR A 115 -5.28 -0.15 -8.91
N LYS A 116 -6.56 -0.30 -9.26
CA LYS A 116 -7.14 -1.61 -9.60
C LYS A 116 -6.52 -2.21 -10.84
N GLU A 117 -6.26 -1.40 -11.86
CA GLU A 117 -5.55 -1.83 -13.05
C GLU A 117 -4.13 -2.30 -12.73
N CYS A 118 -3.38 -1.54 -11.92
CA CYS A 118 -2.02 -1.93 -11.50
C CYS A 118 -2.00 -3.31 -10.81
N ILE A 119 -2.92 -3.56 -9.88
CA ILE A 119 -3.05 -4.88 -9.21
C ILE A 119 -3.35 -5.98 -10.23
N SER A 120 -4.21 -5.72 -11.21
CA SER A 120 -4.60 -6.71 -12.22
C SER A 120 -3.46 -7.11 -13.18
N LEU A 121 -2.43 -6.27 -13.29
CA LEU A 121 -1.27 -6.50 -14.14
C LEU A 121 -0.14 -7.27 -13.43
N ILE A 122 -0.27 -7.53 -12.12
CA ILE A 122 0.67 -8.37 -11.38
C ILE A 122 0.52 -9.82 -11.90
N PRO A 123 1.59 -10.43 -12.45
CA PRO A 123 1.52 -11.76 -13.05
C PRO A 123 1.28 -12.83 -11.99
N GLU A 124 0.35 -13.76 -12.27
CA GLU A 124 0.04 -14.90 -11.38
C GLU A 124 0.91 -16.13 -11.65
N ASP A 125 1.60 -16.16 -12.79
CA ASP A 125 2.47 -17.25 -13.25
C ASP A 125 3.91 -17.12 -12.74
N ARG A 126 4.22 -16.06 -12.00
CA ARG A 126 5.55 -15.79 -11.42
C ARG A 126 5.56 -16.05 -9.92
N ASN A 127 6.76 -16.34 -9.40
CA ASN A 127 6.97 -16.42 -7.96
C ASN A 127 6.84 -15.01 -7.35
N PRO A 128 5.90 -14.77 -6.42
CA PRO A 128 5.72 -13.45 -5.81
C PRO A 128 6.96 -12.93 -5.07
N GLU A 129 7.80 -13.83 -4.54
CA GLU A 129 9.04 -13.46 -3.84
C GLU A 129 10.09 -12.83 -4.77
N ASP A 130 9.99 -13.09 -6.08
CA ASP A 130 10.86 -12.45 -7.07
C ASP A 130 10.36 -11.06 -7.48
N LEU A 131 9.13 -10.71 -7.11
CA LEU A 131 8.47 -9.48 -7.48
C LEU A 131 8.57 -8.42 -6.38
N PHE A 132 8.70 -7.16 -6.77
CA PHE A 132 8.69 -6.02 -5.85
C PHE A 132 8.00 -4.82 -6.48
N ALA A 133 7.07 -4.18 -5.77
CA ALA A 133 6.32 -3.03 -6.27
C ALA A 133 6.80 -1.72 -5.64
N GLU A 134 7.22 -0.77 -6.46
CA GLU A 134 7.58 0.58 -6.04
C GLU A 134 6.47 1.57 -6.42
N ILE A 135 5.96 2.29 -5.42
CA ILE A 135 4.96 3.34 -5.60
C ILE A 135 5.61 4.69 -5.31
N HIS A 136 5.64 5.56 -6.31
CA HIS A 136 6.16 6.91 -6.18
C HIS A 136 5.08 7.94 -6.47
N LEU A 137 4.66 8.68 -5.43
CA LEU A 137 3.80 9.84 -5.62
C LEU A 137 4.68 11.08 -5.80
N THR A 138 4.28 11.95 -6.73
CA THR A 138 4.96 13.22 -6.99
C THR A 138 3.95 14.36 -6.88
N ALA A 139 4.32 15.44 -6.21
CA ALA A 139 3.50 16.65 -6.15
C ALA A 139 3.57 17.40 -7.49
N LEU A 140 2.41 17.81 -8.01
CA LEU A 140 2.29 18.69 -9.17
C LEU A 140 1.70 20.03 -8.75
N THR A 141 1.80 21.04 -9.61
CA THR A 141 1.24 22.38 -9.35
C THR A 141 -0.26 22.32 -9.04
N ASP A 142 -1.01 21.54 -9.82
CA ASP A 142 -2.47 21.41 -9.73
C ASP A 142 -2.91 19.95 -9.43
N GLY A 143 -2.09 19.20 -8.68
CA GLY A 143 -2.46 17.85 -8.24
C GLY A 143 -1.27 16.97 -7.91
N PHE A 144 -1.26 15.74 -8.40
CA PHE A 144 -0.21 14.76 -8.16
C PHE A 144 -0.06 13.76 -9.33
N ALA A 145 1.12 13.16 -9.42
CA ALA A 145 1.37 11.99 -10.23
C ALA A 145 1.64 10.77 -9.33
N CYS A 146 1.41 9.58 -9.87
CA CYS A 146 1.74 8.31 -9.25
C CYS A 146 2.41 7.41 -10.29
N GLU A 147 3.55 6.84 -9.94
CA GLU A 147 4.22 5.81 -10.70
C GLU A 147 4.12 4.49 -9.94
N PHE A 148 3.70 3.45 -10.64
CA PHE A 148 3.71 2.07 -10.19
C PHE A 148 4.77 1.34 -11.02
N LEU A 149 5.86 0.94 -10.37
CA LEU A 149 6.94 0.18 -10.97
C LEU A 149 6.96 -1.22 -10.35
N LEU A 150 6.67 -2.23 -11.15
CA LEU A 150 6.81 -3.63 -10.76
C LEU A 150 8.17 -4.12 -11.26
N LEU A 151 9.00 -4.57 -10.32
CA LEU A 151 10.28 -5.19 -10.56
C LEU A 151 10.12 -6.71 -10.50
N ASP A 152 10.90 -7.40 -11.33
CA ASP A 152 11.10 -8.84 -11.30
C ASP A 152 12.61 -9.08 -11.19
N GLN A 153 13.04 -9.73 -10.11
CA GLN A 153 14.46 -9.91 -9.78
C GLN A 153 15.25 -8.59 -9.81
N ARG A 154 14.64 -7.51 -9.31
CA ARG A 154 15.16 -6.12 -9.30
C ARG A 154 15.37 -5.49 -10.68
N GLN A 155 14.80 -6.06 -11.73
CA GLN A 155 14.75 -5.45 -13.06
C GLN A 155 13.35 -4.94 -13.35
N PRO A 156 13.19 -3.78 -14.02
CA PRO A 156 11.89 -3.28 -14.43
C PRO A 156 11.13 -4.31 -15.28
N TYR A 157 9.97 -4.74 -14.80
CA TYR A 157 9.08 -5.66 -15.52
C TYR A 157 7.88 -4.92 -16.12
N LEU A 158 7.27 -4.03 -15.33
CA LEU A 158 6.12 -3.24 -15.73
C LEU A 158 6.18 -1.86 -15.08
N GLU A 159 5.87 -0.82 -15.86
CA GLU A 159 5.74 0.54 -15.37
C GLU A 159 4.39 1.10 -15.79
N ARG A 160 3.69 1.72 -14.85
CA ARG A 160 2.44 2.45 -15.07
C ARG A 160 2.54 3.81 -14.43
N LYS A 161 1.94 4.80 -15.10
CA LYS A 161 1.94 6.18 -14.64
C LYS A 161 0.52 6.73 -14.64
N PHE A 162 0.25 7.54 -13.64
CA PHE A 162 -0.95 8.32 -13.47
C PHE A 162 -0.55 9.77 -13.21
N SER A 163 -1.27 10.71 -13.80
CA SER A 163 -1.14 12.15 -13.52
C SER A 163 -2.52 12.75 -13.45
N THR A 164 -2.74 13.62 -12.47
CA THR A 164 -3.92 14.48 -12.44
C THR A 164 -3.67 15.67 -13.35
N LYS A 165 -4.26 15.64 -14.55
CA LYS A 165 -4.01 16.58 -15.66
C LYS A 165 -2.56 16.64 -16.15
#